data_AF-I4DRQ3-F1
#
_entry.id   AF-I4DRQ3-F1
#
_cell.length_a   1.000
_cell.length_b   1.000
_cell.length_c   1.000
_cell.angle_alpha   90.00
_cell.angle_beta   90.00
_cell.angle_gamma   90.00
#
_symmetry.space_group_name_H-M   'P 1'
#
loop_
_entity.id
_entity.type
_entity.pdbx_description
1 polymer ?
#
loop_
_entity_poly.entity_id
_entity_poly.type
_entity_poly.pdbx_seq_one_letter_code
_entity_poly.pdbx_strand_id
1 'polypeptide(L)'
;MDRQLRSPTGYFSTITVLPDTLHIEESSVISSQALTESDSLEEEATTTEMISFDLVEELRECAPLTLPLCSHLPYNITTYPNLVAHPSKEALMRDLVAFRELLDAECSHLAQDFVCQMLQPQCSDGRLVRPCRAYCRAFHAGCGARLPDRLRAHFDCARFPDYFGPGSCAPEPDCNGGLRRLALS
;
A
#
# COMPACT_ATOMS: atom_id res chain seq x y z
N MET A 1 -12.23 4.61 -37.29
CA MET A 1 -11.03 5.05 -36.53
C MET A 1 -10.46 3.86 -35.80
N ASP A 2 -9.56 3.14 -36.46
CA ASP A 2 -8.84 1.99 -35.89
C ASP A 2 -7.84 2.47 -34.84
N ARG A 3 -7.94 1.89 -33.63
CA ARG A 3 -7.06 2.20 -32.52
C ARG A 3 -5.86 1.25 -32.59
N GLN A 4 -4.78 1.70 -33.23
CA GLN A 4 -3.54 0.93 -33.33
C GLN A 4 -2.93 0.77 -31.93
N LEU A 5 -2.96 -0.45 -31.37
CA LEU A 5 -2.24 -0.79 -30.14
C LEU A 5 -0.73 -0.82 -30.43
N ARG A 6 0.04 -0.08 -29.63
CA ARG A 6 1.49 0.05 -29.75
C ARG A 6 2.18 -1.25 -29.33
N SER A 7 3.03 -1.80 -30.19
CA SER A 7 3.75 -3.07 -29.99
C SER A 7 4.62 -3.04 -28.72
N PRO A 8 4.66 -4.11 -27.90
CA PRO A 8 5.48 -4.15 -26.71
C PRO A 8 6.97 -4.33 -27.09
N THR A 9 7.82 -3.58 -26.40
CA THR A 9 9.27 -3.56 -26.62
C THR A 9 9.90 -4.91 -26.23
N GLY A 10 10.36 -5.65 -27.23
CA GLY A 10 11.58 -6.47 -27.20
C GLY A 10 11.66 -7.75 -26.35
N TYR A 11 10.72 -8.07 -25.46
CA TYR A 11 10.83 -9.25 -24.59
C TYR A 11 10.04 -10.49 -25.03
N PHE A 12 9.13 -10.35 -25.99
CA PHE A 12 8.24 -11.44 -26.44
C PHE A 12 8.28 -11.69 -27.95
N SER A 13 9.35 -11.27 -28.62
CA SER A 13 9.49 -11.31 -30.09
C SER A 13 9.42 -12.73 -30.69
N THR A 14 9.53 -13.77 -29.87
CA THR A 14 9.55 -15.18 -30.27
C THR A 14 8.34 -15.98 -29.76
N ILE A 15 7.40 -15.35 -29.05
CA ILE A 15 6.17 -16.04 -28.61
C ILE A 15 5.04 -15.72 -29.59
N THR A 16 4.68 -16.71 -30.40
CA THR A 16 3.47 -16.69 -31.22
C THR A 16 2.27 -17.17 -30.39
N VAL A 17 1.26 -16.33 -30.22
CA VAL A 17 -0.03 -16.74 -29.65
C VAL A 17 -0.71 -17.65 -30.66
N LEU A 18 -0.90 -18.93 -30.34
CA LEU A 18 -1.76 -19.80 -31.12
C LEU A 18 -3.22 -19.45 -30.78
N PRO A 19 -4.01 -18.95 -31.75
CA PRO A 19 -5.37 -18.48 -31.48
C PRO A 19 -6.29 -19.57 -30.93
N ASP A 20 -6.02 -20.84 -31.25
CA ASP A 20 -6.83 -21.99 -30.85
C ASP A 20 -6.53 -22.52 -29.44
N THR A 21 -5.59 -21.91 -28.72
CA THR A 21 -5.21 -22.31 -27.35
C THR A 21 -5.80 -21.43 -26.26
N LEU A 22 -6.51 -20.35 -26.64
CA LEU A 22 -7.12 -19.43 -25.69
C LEU A 22 -8.54 -19.91 -25.32
N HIS A 23 -8.65 -20.63 -24.21
CA HIS A 23 -9.94 -20.89 -23.57
C HIS A 23 -10.23 -19.81 -22.53
N ILE A 24 -11.25 -19.00 -22.80
CA ILE A 24 -11.83 -18.06 -21.83
C ILE A 24 -12.96 -18.82 -21.14
N GLU A 25 -12.76 -19.25 -19.88
CA GLU A 25 -13.87 -19.71 -19.04
C GLU A 25 -14.52 -18.50 -18.36
N GLU A 26 -15.81 -18.27 -18.65
CA GLU A 26 -16.62 -17.36 -17.85
C GLU A 26 -17.06 -18.06 -16.56
N SER A 27 -16.70 -17.50 -15.41
CA SER A 27 -17.20 -17.96 -14.12
C SER A 27 -18.65 -17.50 -13.93
N SER A 28 -19.58 -18.45 -13.89
CA SER A 28 -21.04 -18.20 -13.85
C SER A 28 -21.59 -17.78 -12.48
N VAL A 29 -20.77 -17.30 -11.54
CA VAL A 29 -21.18 -17.09 -10.13
C VAL A 29 -21.85 -15.73 -9.88
N ILE A 30 -22.00 -14.86 -10.88
CA ILE A 30 -22.78 -13.62 -10.72
C ILE A 30 -23.92 -13.58 -11.74
N SER A 31 -24.64 -14.69 -11.85
CA SER A 31 -26.05 -14.67 -12.25
C SER A 31 -26.81 -13.99 -11.11
N SER A 32 -26.90 -12.66 -11.21
CA SER A 32 -27.55 -11.80 -10.23
C SER A 32 -28.99 -12.24 -10.08
N GLN A 33 -29.27 -12.88 -8.96
CA GLN A 33 -30.61 -12.85 -8.40
C GLN A 33 -30.99 -11.40 -8.11
N ALA A 34 -32.26 -11.12 -8.43
CA ALA A 34 -33.13 -10.07 -7.93
C ALA A 34 -33.29 -8.78 -8.77
N LEU A 35 -34.40 -8.74 -9.50
CA LEU A 35 -35.23 -7.54 -9.58
C LEU A 35 -36.64 -7.94 -9.09
N THR A 36 -36.98 -7.49 -7.90
CA THR A 36 -38.37 -7.38 -7.44
C THR A 36 -38.58 -5.94 -6.98
N GLU A 37 -39.37 -5.19 -7.75
CA GLU A 37 -39.89 -3.87 -7.40
C GLU A 37 -41.15 -3.96 -6.55
N SER A 38 -41.49 -2.81 -5.94
CA SER A 38 -42.69 -2.43 -5.17
C SER A 38 -42.71 -2.91 -3.71
N ASP A 39 -43.11 -2.12 -2.71
CA ASP A 39 -43.89 -0.88 -2.66
C ASP A 39 -43.63 -0.16 -1.31
N SER A 40 -43.96 1.14 -1.29
CA SER A 40 -44.05 2.18 -0.24
C SER A 40 -44.15 1.74 1.25
N LEU A 41 -43.66 2.54 2.20
CA LEU A 41 -44.38 3.69 2.80
C LEU A 41 -43.42 4.76 3.37
N GLU A 42 -43.81 6.02 3.19
CA GLU A 42 -43.18 7.25 3.68
C GLU A 42 -43.31 7.40 5.21
N GLU A 43 -42.29 7.95 5.88
CA GLU A 43 -42.48 8.99 6.90
C GLU A 43 -41.19 9.76 7.22
N GLU A 44 -41.25 11.06 6.94
CA GLU A 44 -40.70 12.24 7.61
C GLU A 44 -39.22 12.37 8.08
N ALA A 45 -38.62 13.42 7.50
CA ALA A 45 -37.95 14.53 8.19
C ALA A 45 -36.41 14.62 8.18
N THR A 46 -35.98 15.84 7.81
CA THR A 46 -34.68 16.49 8.00
C THR A 46 -33.68 16.28 6.87
N THR A 47 -33.70 17.23 5.93
CA THR A 47 -32.61 17.54 4.99
C THR A 47 -31.34 17.86 5.77
N THR A 48 -30.54 16.83 6.04
CA THR A 48 -29.12 17.01 6.32
C THR A 48 -28.43 17.01 4.98
N GLU A 49 -27.81 18.13 4.62
CA GLU A 49 -27.01 18.26 3.40
C GLU A 49 -26.06 17.07 3.29
N MET A 50 -26.20 16.32 2.19
CA MET A 50 -25.24 15.31 1.81
C MET A 50 -23.97 16.06 1.45
N ILE A 51 -23.05 16.14 2.39
CA ILE A 51 -21.67 16.51 2.11
C ILE A 51 -21.17 15.48 1.10
N SER A 52 -21.14 15.87 -0.17
CA SER A 52 -20.31 15.23 -1.17
C SER A 52 -18.90 15.28 -0.59
N PHE A 53 -18.43 14.17 -0.05
CA PHE A 53 -17.01 13.95 0.16
C PHE A 53 -16.42 13.82 -1.24
N ASP A 54 -16.23 14.96 -1.91
CA ASP A 54 -15.28 15.07 -2.97
C ASP A 54 -13.97 14.56 -2.38
N LEU A 55 -13.51 13.40 -2.89
CA LEU A 55 -12.16 12.92 -2.68
C LEU A 55 -11.24 13.91 -3.39
N VAL A 56 -11.08 15.08 -2.79
CA VAL A 56 -9.93 15.93 -3.03
C VAL A 56 -8.77 15.08 -2.55
N GLU A 57 -8.07 14.47 -3.50
CA GLU A 57 -6.74 13.92 -3.26
C GLU A 57 -5.90 15.07 -2.73
N GLU A 58 -5.84 15.20 -1.40
CA GLU A 58 -5.13 16.23 -0.66
C GLU A 58 -3.66 16.17 -1.10
N LEU A 59 -3.31 17.03 -2.06
CA LEU A 59 -1.95 17.18 -2.54
C LEU A 59 -1.10 17.61 -1.35
N ARG A 60 -0.10 16.80 -1.05
CA ARG A 60 0.79 16.99 0.07
C ARG A 60 2.04 17.70 -0.37
N GLU A 61 2.56 18.52 0.53
CA GLU A 61 3.90 19.07 0.40
C GLU A 61 4.92 17.95 0.62
N CYS A 62 5.83 17.79 -0.35
CA CYS A 62 6.97 16.88 -0.22
C CYS A 62 8.12 17.60 0.49
N ALA A 63 8.83 16.88 1.36
CA ALA A 63 10.01 17.35 2.07
C ALA A 63 11.19 16.38 1.84
N PRO A 64 12.44 16.82 2.00
CA PRO A 64 13.60 15.93 1.88
C PRO A 64 13.59 14.82 2.93
N LEU A 65 14.03 13.63 2.53
CA LEU A 65 14.35 12.54 3.44
C LEU A 65 15.61 12.89 4.25
N THR A 66 15.51 12.86 5.57
CA THR A 66 16.57 13.42 6.45
C THR A 66 16.77 12.64 7.74
N LEU A 67 16.09 11.50 7.94
CA LEU A 67 16.35 10.62 9.07
C LEU A 67 17.49 9.67 8.69
N PRO A 68 18.66 9.73 9.37
CA PRO A 68 19.82 8.93 8.98
C PRO A 68 19.56 7.42 8.95
N LEU A 69 18.69 6.92 9.84
CA LEU A 69 18.27 5.52 9.89
C LEU A 69 17.60 5.04 8.59
N CYS A 70 17.02 5.96 7.83
CA CYS A 70 16.20 5.68 6.64
C CYS A 70 16.88 6.10 5.33
N SER A 71 18.16 6.42 5.36
CA SER A 71 18.93 6.86 4.18
C SER A 71 19.14 5.77 3.11
N HIS A 72 18.90 4.51 3.45
CA HIS A 72 19.02 3.35 2.56
C HIS A 72 17.83 3.18 1.60
N LEU A 73 16.74 3.93 1.81
CA LEU A 73 15.55 3.86 0.99
C LEU A 73 15.85 4.30 -0.46
N PRO A 74 15.13 3.77 -1.47
CA PRO A 74 15.39 4.05 -2.88
C PRO A 74 14.89 5.43 -3.35
N TYR A 75 14.43 6.29 -2.44
CA TYR A 75 13.89 7.61 -2.71
C TYR A 75 14.45 8.64 -1.71
N ASN A 76 14.39 9.92 -2.08
CA ASN A 76 14.97 11.02 -1.32
C ASN A 76 13.96 12.08 -0.87
N ILE A 77 12.67 11.88 -1.16
CA ILE A 77 11.57 12.79 -0.82
C ILE A 77 10.45 12.05 -0.10
N THR A 78 10.01 12.64 1.00
CA THR A 78 8.98 12.13 1.92
C THR A 78 7.86 13.16 2.06
N THR A 79 6.81 12.84 2.81
CA THR A 79 5.78 13.81 3.18
C THR A 79 5.29 13.61 4.62
N TYR A 80 4.70 14.66 5.19
CA TYR A 80 4.01 14.63 6.48
C TYR A 80 2.54 15.09 6.30
N PRO A 81 1.59 14.66 7.16
CA PRO A 81 1.79 13.73 8.27
C PRO A 81 2.17 12.33 7.77
N ASN A 82 3.10 11.67 8.46
CA ASN A 82 3.51 10.32 8.08
C ASN A 82 2.43 9.28 8.42
N LEU A 83 2.69 7.99 8.17
CA LEU A 83 1.71 6.92 8.40
C LEU A 83 1.43 6.62 9.87
N VAL A 84 2.24 7.19 10.77
CA VAL A 84 2.03 7.16 12.22
C VAL A 84 1.54 8.52 12.75
N ALA A 85 0.98 9.35 11.87
CA ALA A 85 0.35 10.64 12.19
C ALA A 85 1.28 11.70 12.82
N HIS A 86 2.61 11.56 12.70
CA HIS A 86 3.50 12.65 13.10
C HIS A 86 3.36 13.81 12.10
N PRO A 87 3.10 15.05 12.54
CA PRO A 87 2.90 16.19 11.64
C PRO A 87 4.20 16.75 11.07
N SER A 88 5.35 16.41 11.64
CA SER A 88 6.67 16.84 11.17
C SER A 88 7.76 15.88 11.62
N LYS A 89 8.98 16.09 11.12
CA LYS A 89 10.18 15.38 11.57
C LYS A 89 10.43 15.58 13.06
N GLU A 90 10.28 16.81 13.55
CA GLU A 90 10.54 17.18 14.94
C GLU A 90 9.60 16.44 15.88
N ALA A 91 8.34 16.24 15.47
CA ALA A 91 7.39 15.41 16.20
C ALA A 91 7.81 13.93 16.18
N LEU A 92 8.15 13.38 15.00
CA LEU A 92 8.68 12.01 14.88
C LEU A 92 9.90 11.77 15.77
N MET A 93 10.82 12.73 15.86
CA MET A 93 12.05 12.58 16.63
C MET A 93 11.80 12.37 18.13
N ARG A 94 10.65 12.82 18.66
CA ARG A 94 10.26 12.60 20.06
C ARG A 94 9.89 11.14 20.34
N ASP A 95 9.38 10.44 19.34
CA ASP A 95 8.96 9.03 19.45
C ASP A 95 9.96 8.04 18.84
N LEU A 96 11.04 8.53 18.20
CA LEU A 96 12.01 7.71 17.49
C LEU A 96 12.65 6.61 18.35
N VAL A 97 12.80 6.84 19.66
CA VAL A 97 13.37 5.85 20.59
C VAL A 97 12.57 4.54 20.56
N ALA A 98 11.24 4.60 20.56
CA ALA A 98 10.41 3.39 20.55
C ALA A 98 10.50 2.61 19.24
N PHE A 99 10.74 3.30 18.12
CA PHE A 99 11.01 2.64 16.85
C PHE A 99 12.38 1.98 16.84
N ARG A 100 13.40 2.61 17.45
CA ARG A 100 14.73 1.99 17.59
C ARG A 100 14.68 0.72 18.43
N GLU A 101 13.98 0.74 19.56
CA GLU A 101 13.79 -0.47 20.39
C GLU A 101 13.14 -1.63 19.60
N LEU A 102 12.18 -1.33 18.72
CA LEU A 102 11.57 -2.34 17.85
C LEU A 102 12.56 -2.89 16.82
N LEU A 103 13.46 -2.06 16.30
CA LEU A 103 14.48 -2.46 15.34
C LEU A 103 15.62 -3.25 15.98
N ASP A 104 16.05 -2.84 17.18
CA ASP A 104 17.09 -3.51 17.97
C ASP A 104 16.66 -4.92 18.41
N ALA A 105 15.35 -5.20 18.40
CA ALA A 105 14.83 -6.55 18.63
C ALA A 105 15.05 -7.51 17.45
N GLU A 106 15.52 -7.02 16.30
CA GLU A 106 15.89 -7.79 15.10
C GLU A 106 14.84 -8.84 14.69
N CYS A 107 13.57 -8.51 14.88
CA CYS A 107 12.46 -9.45 14.73
C CYS A 107 12.16 -9.83 13.27
N SER A 108 12.65 -9.06 12.31
CA SER A 108 12.55 -9.35 10.88
C SER A 108 13.64 -8.59 10.12
N HIS A 109 14.19 -9.21 9.08
CA HIS A 109 15.09 -8.53 8.14
C HIS A 109 14.42 -7.36 7.40
N LEU A 110 13.09 -7.31 7.39
CA LEU A 110 12.28 -6.25 6.81
C LEU A 110 12.03 -5.08 7.77
N ALA A 111 12.38 -5.23 9.06
CA ALA A 111 11.92 -4.32 10.09
C ALA A 111 12.35 -2.87 9.84
N GLN A 112 13.63 -2.65 9.51
CA GLN A 112 14.18 -1.32 9.28
C GLN A 112 13.51 -0.62 8.09
N ASP A 113 13.43 -1.30 6.94
CA ASP A 113 12.85 -0.72 5.73
C ASP A 113 11.35 -0.44 5.93
N PHE A 114 10.58 -1.38 6.48
CA PHE A 114 9.14 -1.19 6.71
C PHE A 114 8.86 -0.05 7.71
N VAL A 115 9.59 0.02 8.83
CA VAL A 115 9.48 1.14 9.78
C VAL A 115 9.84 2.46 9.12
N CYS A 116 10.87 2.48 8.27
CA CYS A 116 11.24 3.68 7.52
C CYS A 116 10.15 4.11 6.52
N GLN A 117 9.48 3.17 5.85
CA GLN A 117 8.32 3.45 4.99
C GLN A 117 7.13 4.02 5.79
N MET A 118 6.97 3.63 7.05
CA MET A 118 5.94 4.20 7.94
C MET A 118 6.30 5.62 8.42
N LEU A 119 7.57 5.84 8.74
CA LEU A 119 8.08 7.08 9.33
C LEU A 119 8.38 8.18 8.30
N GLN A 120 8.93 7.81 7.15
CA GLN A 120 9.29 8.70 6.05
C GLN A 120 8.83 8.11 4.69
N PRO A 121 7.50 7.95 4.46
CA PRO A 121 6.96 7.35 3.23
C PRO A 121 7.31 8.18 1.99
N GLN A 122 7.50 7.54 0.85
CA GLN A 122 7.75 8.21 -0.42
C GLN A 122 6.64 9.22 -0.75
N CYS A 123 7.05 10.41 -1.20
CA CYS A 123 6.17 11.38 -1.83
C CYS A 123 6.32 11.28 -3.36
N SER A 124 5.26 10.92 -4.07
CA SER A 124 5.22 10.86 -5.54
C SER A 124 4.07 11.71 -6.04
N ASP A 125 4.35 12.70 -6.90
CA ASP A 125 3.35 13.59 -7.48
C ASP A 125 2.44 14.25 -6.43
N GLY A 126 3.03 14.67 -5.29
CA GLY A 126 2.30 15.27 -4.18
C GLY A 126 1.43 14.28 -3.40
N ARG A 127 1.64 12.96 -3.57
CA ARG A 127 0.88 11.91 -2.87
C ARG A 127 1.79 11.03 -2.04
N LEU A 128 1.27 10.61 -0.89
CA LEU A 128 1.94 9.63 -0.04
C LEU A 128 1.77 8.22 -0.64
N VAL A 129 2.88 7.53 -0.86
CA VAL A 129 2.87 6.10 -1.24
C VAL A 129 2.85 5.24 0.03
N ARG A 130 1.84 4.38 0.15
CA ARG A 130 1.69 3.46 1.30
C ARG A 130 2.44 2.14 1.05
N PRO A 131 2.94 1.45 2.08
CA PRO A 131 3.36 0.06 1.96
C PRO A 131 2.22 -0.82 1.42
N CYS A 132 2.56 -1.86 0.66
CA CYS A 132 1.59 -2.85 0.22
C CYS A 132 1.15 -3.75 1.38
N ARG A 133 -0.08 -4.26 1.32
CA ARG A 133 -0.65 -5.19 2.32
C ARG A 133 0.23 -6.41 2.56
N ALA A 134 0.74 -7.03 1.49
CA ALA A 134 1.62 -8.19 1.59
C ALA A 134 2.91 -7.87 2.36
N TYR A 135 3.50 -6.69 2.12
CA TYR A 135 4.69 -6.24 2.82
C TYR A 135 4.42 -6.04 4.32
N CYS A 136 3.28 -5.42 4.67
CA CYS A 136 2.85 -5.30 6.07
C CYS A 136 2.70 -6.66 6.76
N ARG A 137 2.09 -7.65 6.09
CA ARG A 137 1.92 -9.00 6.65
C ARG A 137 3.27 -9.69 6.88
N ALA A 138 4.21 -9.55 5.95
CA ALA A 138 5.57 -10.09 6.10
C ALA A 138 6.31 -9.45 7.27
N PHE A 139 6.19 -8.13 7.46
CA PHE A 139 6.69 -7.44 8.66
C PHE A 139 6.05 -7.97 9.95
N HIS A 140 4.72 -8.11 9.97
CA HIS A 140 3.98 -8.62 11.14
C HIS A 140 4.34 -10.05 11.52
N ALA A 141 4.65 -10.90 10.55
CA ALA A 141 5.05 -12.29 10.82
C ALA A 141 6.26 -12.39 11.77
N GLY A 142 7.19 -11.43 11.71
CA GLY A 142 8.32 -11.36 12.64
C GLY A 142 8.10 -10.42 13.83
N CYS A 143 7.56 -9.24 13.56
CA CYS A 143 7.56 -8.12 14.52
C CYS A 143 6.20 -7.84 15.18
N GLY A 144 5.11 -8.44 14.72
CA GLY A 144 3.75 -8.10 15.14
C GLY A 144 3.52 -8.22 16.65
N ALA A 145 4.02 -9.30 17.27
CA ALA A 145 3.91 -9.52 18.72
C ALA A 145 4.75 -8.54 19.57
N ARG A 146 5.73 -7.86 18.97
CA ARG A 146 6.60 -6.88 19.63
C ARG A 146 6.10 -5.44 19.47
N LEU A 147 5.06 -5.21 18.66
CA LEU A 147 4.51 -3.87 18.48
C LEU A 147 3.90 -3.35 19.80
N PRO A 148 4.33 -2.17 20.27
CA PRO A 148 3.68 -1.49 21.38
C PRO A 148 2.21 -1.22 21.07
N ASP A 149 1.35 -1.31 22.09
CA ASP A 149 -0.10 -1.10 22.01
C ASP A 149 -0.46 0.19 21.26
N ARG A 150 0.24 1.29 21.58
CA ARG A 150 0.04 2.61 20.93
C ARG A 150 0.32 2.63 19.43
N LEU A 151 1.13 1.71 18.92
CA LEU A 151 1.49 1.65 17.50
C LEU A 151 0.58 0.69 16.71
N ARG A 152 -0.04 -0.30 17.34
CA ARG A 152 -0.76 -1.39 16.63
C ARG A 152 -1.75 -0.90 15.58
N ALA A 153 -2.55 0.13 15.90
CA ALA A 153 -3.56 0.67 14.98
C ALA A 153 -2.94 1.24 13.68
N HIS A 154 -1.73 1.81 13.75
CA HIS A 154 -1.02 2.35 12.58
C HIS A 154 -0.46 1.24 11.69
N PHE A 155 -0.21 0.07 12.25
CA PHE A 155 0.36 -1.09 11.57
C PHE A 155 -0.71 -2.12 11.18
N ASP A 156 -2.01 -1.79 11.23
CA ASP A 156 -3.07 -2.69 10.79
C ASP A 156 -3.00 -2.92 9.27
N CYS A 157 -2.68 -4.15 8.88
CA CYS A 157 -2.51 -4.51 7.48
C CYS A 157 -3.80 -4.41 6.65
N ALA A 158 -4.98 -4.39 7.27
CA ALA A 158 -6.24 -4.16 6.56
C ALA A 158 -6.28 -2.77 5.87
N ARG A 159 -5.54 -1.79 6.40
CA ARG A 159 -5.51 -0.39 5.94
C ARG A 159 -4.58 -0.14 4.75
N PHE A 160 -3.75 -1.10 4.39
CA PHE A 160 -2.80 -0.98 3.27
C PHE A 160 -3.39 -1.55 1.98
N PRO A 161 -3.12 -0.93 0.82
CA PRO A 161 -3.62 -1.41 -0.48
C PRO A 161 -2.90 -2.68 -0.95
N ASP A 162 -3.55 -3.41 -1.86
CA ASP A 162 -2.93 -4.52 -2.58
C ASP A 162 -2.13 -4.00 -3.79
N TYR A 163 -1.08 -4.73 -4.16
CA TYR A 163 -0.22 -4.34 -5.28
C TYR A 163 -0.90 -4.68 -6.61
N PHE A 164 -1.00 -3.69 -7.51
CA PHE A 164 -1.52 -3.87 -8.88
C PHE A 164 -0.61 -3.28 -9.97
N GLY A 165 0.55 -2.74 -9.59
CA GLY A 165 1.52 -2.18 -10.51
C GLY A 165 2.43 -1.14 -9.88
N PRO A 166 3.45 -0.65 -10.60
CA PRO A 166 4.33 0.41 -10.11
C PRO A 166 3.54 1.64 -9.65
N GLY A 167 3.88 2.17 -8.48
CA GLY A 167 3.20 3.34 -7.89
C GLY A 167 1.90 3.05 -7.14
N SER A 168 1.33 1.84 -7.25
CA SER A 168 0.12 1.46 -6.48
C SER A 168 0.37 1.47 -4.96
N CYS A 169 1.52 0.94 -4.55
CA CYS A 169 2.02 0.90 -3.19
C CYS A 169 3.50 0.52 -3.21
N ALA A 170 4.19 0.68 -2.08
CA ALA A 170 5.58 0.27 -1.91
C ALA A 170 5.65 -1.24 -1.59
N PRO A 171 6.17 -2.09 -2.49
CA PRO A 171 6.33 -3.52 -2.24
C PRO A 171 7.51 -3.79 -1.30
N GLU A 172 7.61 -5.04 -0.84
CA GLU A 172 8.77 -5.51 -0.07
C GLU A 172 10.08 -5.34 -0.88
N PRO A 173 11.18 -4.86 -0.25
CA PRO A 173 12.48 -4.85 -0.90
C PRO A 173 12.97 -6.28 -1.14
N ASP A 174 13.52 -6.54 -2.33
CA ASP A 174 14.10 -7.85 -2.70
C ASP A 174 13.14 -9.06 -2.53
N CYS A 175 12.03 -9.03 -3.27
CA CYS A 175 11.08 -10.15 -3.35
C CYS A 175 11.76 -11.50 -3.69
N ASN A 176 12.82 -11.50 -4.51
CA ASN A 176 13.55 -12.72 -4.87
C ASN A 176 14.32 -13.30 -3.67
N GLY A 177 14.97 -12.45 -2.87
CA GLY A 177 15.57 -12.86 -1.60
C GLY A 177 14.55 -13.50 -0.65
N GLY A 178 13.34 -12.94 -0.58
CA GLY A 178 12.21 -13.51 0.17
C GLY A 178 11.85 -14.92 -0.31
N LEU A 179 11.65 -15.10 -1.61
CA LEU A 179 11.34 -16.40 -2.21
C LEU A 179 12.44 -17.44 -1.97
N ARG A 180 13.72 -17.03 -2.06
CA ARG A 180 14.86 -17.91 -1.78
C ARG A 180 14.89 -18.38 -0.32
N ARG A 181 14.62 -17.49 0.63
CA ARG A 181 14.55 -17.84 2.06
C ARG A 181 13.42 -18.84 2.33
N LEU A 182 12.26 -18.64 1.71
CA LEU A 182 11.12 -19.55 1.80
C LEU A 182 11.42 -20.92 1.18
N ALA A 183 12.14 -20.97 0.06
CA ALA A 183 12.53 -22.22 -0.58
C ALA A 183 13.60 -23.02 0.20
N LEU A 184 14.28 -22.38 1.16
CA LEU A 184 15.33 -22.97 1.99
C LEU A 184 14.88 -23.29 3.43
N SER A 185 13.61 -23.03 3.75
CA SER A 185 12.97 -23.30 5.05
C SER A 185 12.13 -24.57 4.97
#